data_AF-A0A3Q9S7F3-F1
#
_entry.id   AF-A0A3Q9S7F3-F1
#
_cell.length_a   1.000
_cell.length_b   1.000
_cell.length_c   1.000
_cell.angle_alpha   90.00
_cell.angle_beta   90.00
_cell.angle_gamma   90.00
#
_symmetry.space_group_name_H-M   'P 1'
#
loop_
_entity.id
_entity.type
_entity.pdbx_description
1 polymer ?
#
loop_
_entity_poly.entity_id
_entity_poly.type
_entity_poly.pdbx_seq_one_letter_code
_entity_poly.pdbx_strand_id
1 'polypeptide(L)' 'MTDFKIGANSYERMPQFTKLLKNKGIDFSTSVPGQLTISVAEKDVEEFIRLANVNKVGIEQA' A
#
# COMPACT_ATOMS: atom_id res chain seq x y z
N MET A 1 -8.84 -8.58 6.03
CA MET A 1 -7.66 -7.78 5.63
C MET A 1 -7.08 -8.41 4.39
N THR A 2 -6.60 -7.60 3.45
CA THR A 2 -6.07 -8.05 2.15
C THR A 2 -4.63 -7.60 2.02
N ASP A 3 -3.75 -8.51 1.62
CA ASP A 3 -2.32 -8.27 1.52
C ASP A 3 -1.91 -7.84 0.10
N PHE A 4 -1.04 -6.84 0.02
CA PHE A 4 -0.48 -6.31 -1.22
C PHE A 4 1.03 -6.29 -1.16
N LYS A 5 1.68 -6.99 -2.08
CA LYS A 5 3.13 -6.88 -2.30
C LYS A 5 3.42 -5.57 -3.02
N ILE A 6 4.41 -4.85 -2.52
CA ILE A 6 4.89 -3.63 -3.15
C ILE A 6 6.03 -3.96 -4.09
N GLY A 7 5.95 -3.43 -5.32
CA GLY A 7 7.03 -3.53 -6.29
C GLY A 7 8.26 -2.77 -5.81
N ALA A 8 9.45 -3.34 -6.01
CA ALA A 8 10.72 -2.71 -5.63
C ALA A 8 10.90 -1.30 -6.24
N ASN A 9 10.37 -1.10 -7.45
CA ASN A 9 10.33 0.20 -8.14
C ASN A 9 9.52 1.29 -7.40
N SER A 10 8.82 0.93 -6.33
CA SER A 10 7.94 1.82 -5.58
C SER A 10 8.44 2.10 -4.16
N TYR A 11 9.53 1.44 -3.74
CA TYR A 11 10.08 1.57 -2.39
C TYR A 11 10.49 3.01 -2.06
N GLU A 12 11.04 3.76 -3.03
CA GLU A 12 11.41 5.16 -2.82
C GLU A 12 10.18 6.06 -2.58
N ARG A 13 9.00 5.69 -3.10
CA ARG A 13 7.74 6.43 -2.96
C ARG A 13 6.95 6.04 -1.71
N MET A 14 7.28 4.91 -1.09
CA MET A 14 6.57 4.38 0.08
C MET A 14 6.49 5.34 1.28
N PRO A 15 7.53 6.11 1.63
CA PRO A 15 7.41 7.08 2.73
C PRO A 15 6.33 8.13 2.49
N GLN A 16 6.22 8.64 1.25
CA GLN A 16 5.18 9.60 0.88
C GLN A 16 3.81 8.93 0.77
N PHE A 17 3.76 7.73 0.20
CA PHE A 17 2.52 6.98 0.01
C PHE A 17 1.90 6.56 1.35
N THR A 18 2.68 6.00 2.28
CA THR A 18 2.19 5.63 3.62
C THR A 18 1.70 6.85 4.41
N LYS A 19 2.35 8.01 4.25
CA LYS A 19 1.85 9.28 4.82
C LYS A 19 0.51 9.69 4.21
N LEU A 20 0.33 9.54 2.90
CA LEU A 20 -0.93 9.80 2.21
C LEU A 20 -2.04 8.87 2.72
N LEU A 21 -1.76 7.57 2.85
CA LEU A 21 -2.71 6.58 3.37
C LEU A 21 -3.18 6.96 4.79
N LYS A 22 -2.25 7.33 5.67
CA LYS A 22 -2.57 7.81 7.03
C LYS A 22 -3.42 9.08 7.00
N ASN A 23 -3.08 10.05 6.16
CA ASN A 23 -3.87 11.29 6.00
C ASN A 23 -5.28 11.03 5.47
N LYS A 24 -5.47 9.97 4.70
CA LYS A 24 -6.77 9.52 4.17
C LYS A 24 -7.54 8.63 5.14
N GLY A 25 -6.96 8.29 6.30
CA GLY A 25 -7.59 7.40 7.27
C GLY A 25 -7.67 5.94 6.82
N ILE A 26 -6.84 5.54 5.85
CA ILE A 26 -6.76 4.15 5.39
C ILE A 26 -6.17 3.32 6.51
N ASP A 27 -6.86 2.24 6.89
CA ASP A 27 -6.37 1.29 7.87
C ASP A 27 -5.46 0.27 7.19
N PHE A 28 -4.15 0.38 7.48
CA PHE A 28 -3.14 -0.50 6.91
C PHE A 28 -2.04 -0.86 7.91
N SER A 29 -1.45 -2.03 7.70
CA SER A 29 -0.25 -2.51 8.38
C SER A 29 0.83 -2.84 7.35
N THR A 30 2.10 -2.66 7.71
CA THR A 30 3.23 -2.96 6.83
C THR A 30 4.07 -4.07 7.43
N SER A 31 4.45 -5.05 6.61
CA SER A 31 5.32 -6.16 7.00
C SER A 31 6.50 -6.26 6.02
N VAL A 32 7.67 -6.66 6.52
CA VAL A 32 8.89 -6.77 5.69
C VAL A 32 9.66 -8.10 5.87
N PRO A 33 9.06 -9.30 5.76
CA PRO A 33 9.82 -10.54 5.68
C PRO A 33 10.14 -10.83 4.20
N GLY A 34 11.35 -10.49 3.76
CA GLY A 34 11.86 -10.75 2.39
C GLY A 34 11.37 -9.77 1.31
N GLN A 35 10.13 -9.28 1.39
CA GLN A 35 9.57 -8.25 0.52
C GLN A 35 8.64 -7.32 1.32
N LEU A 36 8.47 -6.07 0.88
CA LEU A 36 7.53 -5.15 1.51
C LEU A 36 6.09 -5.54 1.15
N THR A 37 5.29 -5.80 2.17
CA THR A 37 3.86 -6.11 2.06
C THR A 37 3.05 -5.09 2.85
N ILE A 38 1.93 -4.65 2.30
CA ILE A 38 0.94 -3.81 2.98
C ILE A 38 -0.36 -4.61 3.11
N SER A 39 -0.79 -4.82 4.34
CA SER A 39 -2.10 -5.39 4.67
C SER A 39 -3.09 -4.25 4.84
N VAL A 40 -4.21 -4.27 4.12
CA VAL A 40 -5.23 -3.20 4.13
C VAL A 40 -6.56 -3.77 4.60
N ALA A 41 -7.33 -3.01 5.39
CA ALA A 41 -8.69 -3.40 5.75
C ALA A 41 -9.59 -3.48 4.51
N GLU A 42 -10.49 -4.48 4.43
CA GLU A 42 -11.31 -4.72 3.24
C GLU A 42 -12.15 -3.51 2.81
N LYS A 43 -12.66 -2.75 3.78
CA LYS A 43 -13.40 -1.50 3.56
C LYS A 43 -12.59 -0.42 2.83
N ASP A 44 -11.26 -0.48 2.90
CA ASP A 44 -10.35 0.54 2.37
C ASP A 44 -9.58 0.05 1.13
N VAL A 45 -9.80 -1.20 0.69
CA VAL A 45 -9.07 -1.83 -0.42
C VAL A 45 -9.25 -1.05 -1.73
N GLU A 46 -10.48 -0.67 -2.08
CA GLU A 46 -10.76 0.05 -3.33
C GLU A 46 -10.04 1.40 -3.36
N GLU A 47 -10.11 2.15 -2.24
CA GLU A 47 -9.45 3.46 -2.13
C GLU A 47 -7.92 3.30 -2.10
N PHE A 48 -7.39 2.26 -1.46
CA PHE A 48 -5.97 1.94 -1.49
C PHE A 48 -5.46 1.66 -2.91
N ILE A 49 -6.16 0.81 -3.67
CA ILE A 49 -5.80 0.49 -5.06
C ILE A 49 -5.84 1.75 -5.93
N ARG A 50 -6.88 2.58 -5.74
CA ARG A 50 -7.03 3.86 -6.45
C ARG A 50 -5.85 4.79 -6.15
N LEU A 51 -5.49 4.96 -4.88
CA LEU A 51 -4.37 5.79 -4.45
C LEU A 51 -3.03 5.25 -4.94
N ALA A 52 -2.84 3.92 -4.94
CA ALA A 52 -1.64 3.28 -5.44
C ALA A 52 -1.43 3.58 -6.93
N ASN A 53 -2.49 3.45 -7.74
CA ASN A 53 -2.44 3.75 -9.18
C ASN A 53 -2.13 5.23 -9.44
N VAL A 54 -2.85 6.15 -8.78
CA VAL A 54 -2.63 7.61 -8.92
C VAL A 54 -1.19 8.01 -8.56
N ASN A 55 -0.61 7.40 -7.54
CA ASN A 55 0.75 7.68 -7.08
C ASN A 55 1.82 6.82 -7.76
N LYS A 56 1.44 6.03 -8.78
CA LYS A 56 2.33 5.12 -9.51
C LYS A 56 3.10 4.16 -8.59
N VAL A 57 2.42 3.67 -7.55
CA VAL A 57 2.91 2.62 -6.65
C VAL A 57 2.48 1.29 -7.23
N GLY A 58 3.45 0.49 -7.67
CA GLY A 58 3.24 -0.87 -8.13
C GLY A 58 2.83 -1.76 -6.97
N ILE A 59 1.63 -2.32 -7.06
CA ILE A 59 1.08 -3.26 -6.09
C ILE A 59 0.67 -4.55 -6.80
N GLU A 60 0.85 -5.68 -6.13
CA GLU A 60 0.38 -6.99 -6.56
C GLU A 60 -0.36 -7.64 -5.39
N GLN A 61 -1.58 -8.12 -5.63
CA GLN A 61 -2.35 -8.79 -4.60
C GLN A 61 -1.69 -10.14 -4.26
N ALA A 62 -1.42 -10.38 -2.97
CA ALA A 62 -0.64 -11.52 -2.48
C ALA A 62 -1.50 -12.73 -2.14
#